data_AF-A0A4C1SA56-F1
#
_entry.id   AF-A0A4C1SA56-F1
#
_cell.length_a   1.000
_cell.length_b   1.000
_cell.length_c   1.000
_cell.angle_alpha   90.00
_cell.angle_beta   90.00
_cell.angle_gamma   90.00
#
_symmetry.space_group_name_H-M   'P 1'
#
loop_
_entity.id
_entity.type
_entity.pdbx_description
1 polymer ?
#
loop_
_entity_poly.entity_id
_entity_poly.type
_entity_poly.pdbx_seq_one_letter_code
_entity_poly.pdbx_strand_id
1 'polypeptide(L)'
;MNKKFCNLENDPLFTIATSLDPRYKNKFFIDIVKDNVNTEIIKLALGLLNKNRSSSISSGKKPRNTKSIDDNEPSTSADYPTKSLITNLARILDSSSDGDNSGDETEPEDTILCQIKSQLKSYLKEKRISLNENPLDWWKSKAKFDKLTELARMYLSARPASVPSEQLFSAAGLI
;
A
#
# COMPACT_ATOMS: atom_id res chain seq x y z
N MET A 1 39.82 2.09 6.88
CA MET A 1 38.40 2.43 7.14
C MET A 1 37.57 1.81 6.02
N ASN A 2 36.64 0.92 6.36
CA ASN A 2 35.99 0.02 5.39
C ASN A 2 35.12 0.78 4.37
N LYS A 3 35.56 0.84 3.11
CA LYS A 3 34.81 1.39 1.96
C LYS A 3 33.55 0.57 1.57
N LYS A 4 33.20 -0.45 2.35
CA LYS A 4 32.11 -1.38 2.02
C LYS A 4 30.71 -0.76 2.19
N PHE A 5 30.59 0.34 2.95
CA PHE A 5 29.29 0.88 3.36
C PHE A 5 29.11 2.40 3.11
N CYS A 6 30.05 3.06 2.44
CA CYS A 6 30.02 4.52 2.27
C CYS A 6 28.84 5.05 1.43
N ASN A 7 28.12 4.19 0.72
CA ASN A 7 27.05 4.60 -0.20
C ASN A 7 25.69 3.94 0.11
N LEU A 8 25.50 3.34 1.31
CA LEU A 8 24.23 2.70 1.68
C LEU A 8 23.05 3.70 1.66
N GLU A 9 23.31 4.96 1.96
CA GLU A 9 22.34 6.05 1.92
C GLU A 9 21.89 6.44 0.50
N ASN A 10 22.62 6.02 -0.53
CA ASN A 10 22.31 6.28 -1.93
C ASN A 10 21.66 5.07 -2.62
N ASP A 11 21.69 3.90 -1.97
CA ASP A 11 21.06 2.70 -2.53
C ASP A 11 19.56 2.73 -2.22
N PRO A 12 18.69 2.78 -3.25
CA PRO A 12 17.24 2.84 -3.07
C PRO A 12 16.72 1.61 -2.31
N LEU A 13 17.34 0.45 -2.46
CA LEU A 13 16.89 -0.76 -1.77
C LEU A 13 17.12 -0.64 -0.26
N PHE A 14 18.33 -0.25 0.16
CA PHE A 14 18.66 -0.13 1.58
C PHE A 14 17.89 1.01 2.25
N THR A 15 17.74 2.14 1.56
CA THR A 15 17.02 3.29 2.09
C THR A 15 15.52 3.01 2.24
N ILE A 16 14.89 2.40 1.23
CA ILE A 16 13.47 2.02 1.29
C ILE A 16 13.23 0.94 2.35
N ALA A 17 14.05 -0.11 2.39
CA ALA A 17 13.93 -1.16 3.41
C ALA A 17 14.10 -0.60 4.83
N THR A 18 15.07 0.29 5.04
CA THR A 18 15.29 0.92 6.35
C THR A 18 14.14 1.82 6.76
N SER A 19 13.56 2.57 5.82
CA SER A 19 12.40 3.45 6.09
C SER A 19 11.13 2.64 6.40
N LEU A 20 10.90 1.53 5.67
CA LEU A 20 9.78 0.61 5.89
C LEU A 20 9.96 -0.29 7.13
N ASP A 21 11.17 -0.37 7.70
CA ASP A 21 11.37 -1.09 8.96
C ASP A 21 10.86 -0.26 10.15
N PRO A 22 9.80 -0.70 10.86
CA PRO A 22 9.22 0.02 12.00
C PRO A 22 10.20 0.23 13.15
N ARG A 23 11.31 -0.52 13.20
CA ARG A 23 12.39 -0.36 14.19
C ARG A 23 13.27 0.86 13.92
N TYR A 24 13.41 1.25 12.66
CA TYR A 24 14.36 2.29 12.23
C TYR A 24 13.64 3.53 11.70
N LYS A 25 12.70 3.36 10.76
CA LYS A 25 12.01 4.44 10.07
C LYS A 25 13.01 5.47 9.53
N ASN A 26 12.74 6.76 9.77
CA ASN A 26 13.59 7.86 9.32
C ASN A 26 14.64 8.28 10.35
N LYS A 27 15.01 7.43 11.31
CA LYS A 27 15.95 7.80 12.39
C LYS A 27 17.32 8.24 11.87
N PHE A 28 17.79 7.59 10.81
CA PHE A 28 19.16 7.69 10.33
C PHE A 28 19.30 8.51 9.05
N PHE A 29 18.20 9.08 8.54
CA PHE A 29 18.23 9.90 7.33
C PHE A 29 18.35 11.39 7.69
N ILE A 30 19.07 12.13 6.86
CA ILE A 30 18.97 13.59 6.77
C ILE A 30 17.67 13.97 6.04
N ASP A 31 17.14 15.17 6.28
CA ASP A 31 15.79 15.55 5.80
C ASP A 31 15.64 15.45 4.27
N ILE A 32 16.66 15.85 3.51
CA ILE A 32 16.68 15.73 2.04
C ILE A 32 16.50 14.28 1.59
N VAL A 33 17.16 13.33 2.27
CA VAL A 33 17.06 11.90 1.97
C VAL A 33 15.70 11.35 2.39
N LYS A 34 15.11 11.84 3.49
CA LYS A 34 13.76 11.43 3.93
C LYS A 34 12.72 11.70 2.86
N ASP A 35 12.71 12.92 2.30
CA ASP A 35 11.69 13.32 1.33
C ASP A 35 11.83 12.55 0.01
N ASN A 36 13.07 12.31 -0.43
CA ASN A 36 13.32 11.47 -1.59
C ASN A 36 12.82 10.04 -1.38
N VAL A 37 13.20 9.42 -0.25
CA VAL A 37 12.78 8.04 0.09
C VAL A 37 11.26 7.94 0.23
N ASN A 38 10.61 8.90 0.88
CA ASN A 38 9.15 8.94 1.00
C ASN A 38 8.47 9.03 -0.38
N THR A 39 9.01 9.86 -1.27
CA THR A 39 8.50 10.01 -2.65
C THR A 39 8.62 8.70 -3.42
N GLU A 40 9.75 8.01 -3.30
CA GLU A 40 9.96 6.70 -3.94
C GLU A 40 9.04 5.62 -3.36
N ILE A 41 8.83 5.59 -2.04
CA ILE A 41 7.86 4.69 -1.42
C ILE A 41 6.45 4.91 -1.98
N ILE A 42 6.01 6.16 -2.13
CA ILE A 42 4.69 6.49 -2.69
C ILE A 42 4.58 6.02 -4.14
N LYS A 43 5.59 6.29 -4.97
CA LYS A 43 5.62 5.83 -6.38
C LYS A 43 5.53 4.31 -6.48
N LEU A 44 6.31 3.59 -5.67
CA LEU A 44 6.31 2.13 -5.67
C LEU A 44 4.98 1.55 -5.20
N ALA A 45 4.39 2.10 -4.14
CA ALA A 45 3.08 1.68 -3.66
C ALA A 45 1.99 1.88 -4.73
N LEU A 46 1.99 3.02 -5.42
CA LEU A 46 1.09 3.28 -6.56
C LEU A 46 1.32 2.28 -7.70
N GLY A 47 2.58 2.02 -8.05
CA GLY A 47 2.94 1.06 -9.10
C GLY A 47 2.47 -0.37 -8.80
N LEU A 48 2.54 -0.81 -7.53
CA LEU A 48 2.03 -2.12 -7.11
C LEU A 48 0.51 -2.22 -7.25
N LEU A 49 -0.22 -1.18 -6.86
CA LEU A 49 -1.68 -1.12 -7.03
C LEU A 49 -2.09 -1.20 -8.50
N ASN A 50 -1.42 -0.44 -9.36
CA ASN A 50 -1.71 -0.45 -10.80
C ASN A 50 -1.33 -1.78 -11.46
N LYS A 51 -0.26 -2.44 -11.00
CA LYS A 51 0.11 -3.78 -11.47
C LYS A 51 -0.97 -4.80 -11.13
N ASN A 52 -1.48 -4.77 -9.90
CA ASN A 52 -2.52 -5.69 -9.45
C ASN A 52 -3.82 -5.52 -10.26
N ARG A 53 -4.18 -4.28 -10.64
CA ARG A 53 -5.31 -3.98 -11.55
C ARG A 53 -5.12 -4.63 -12.93
N SER A 54 -3.93 -4.51 -13.51
CA SER A 54 -3.64 -5.07 -14.85
C SER A 54 -3.54 -6.60 -14.88
N SER A 55 -3.04 -7.24 -13.81
CA SER A 55 -2.97 -8.71 -13.71
C SER A 55 -4.31 -9.39 -13.41
N SER A 56 -5.33 -8.63 -13.00
CA SER A 56 -6.67 -9.16 -12.72
C SER A 56 -7.49 -9.44 -14.00
N ILE A 57 -7.01 -9.01 -15.17
CA ILE A 57 -7.73 -9.13 -16.45
C ILE A 57 -7.48 -10.48 -17.17
N SER A 58 -6.52 -11.32 -16.76
CA SER A 58 -6.12 -12.52 -17.53
C SER A 58 -6.37 -13.90 -16.89
N SER A 59 -7.16 -14.02 -15.81
CA SER A 59 -7.47 -15.34 -15.22
C SER A 59 -8.96 -15.70 -15.30
N GLY A 60 -9.32 -16.47 -16.35
CA GLY A 60 -10.26 -17.59 -16.27
C GLY A 60 -11.75 -17.30 -16.08
N LYS A 61 -12.44 -16.99 -17.19
CA LYS A 61 -13.90 -17.16 -17.32
C LYS A 61 -14.31 -18.63 -17.12
N LYS A 62 -15.31 -18.89 -16.29
CA LYS A 62 -16.25 -20.04 -16.45
C LYS A 62 -17.69 -19.51 -16.48
N PRO A 63 -18.57 -19.95 -17.39
CA PRO A 63 -19.85 -19.30 -17.66
C PRO A 63 -21.08 -20.01 -17.06
N ARG A 64 -22.22 -19.29 -17.12
CA ARG A 64 -23.65 -19.71 -17.08
C ARG A 64 -24.24 -20.04 -15.69
N ASN A 65 -25.48 -19.73 -15.33
CA ASN A 65 -26.73 -19.16 -15.93
C ASN A 65 -27.70 -18.98 -14.71
N THR A 66 -28.64 -18.04 -14.54
CA THR A 66 -29.93 -17.85 -15.25
C THR A 66 -30.70 -16.65 -14.66
N LYS A 67 -31.23 -15.78 -15.55
CA LYS A 67 -32.56 -15.12 -15.60
C LYS A 67 -33.36 -14.80 -14.32
N SER A 68 -33.80 -13.55 -14.18
CA SER A 68 -35.21 -13.13 -14.41
C SER A 68 -35.41 -11.60 -14.35
N ILE A 69 -36.31 -11.12 -15.20
CA ILE A 69 -36.89 -9.78 -15.38
C ILE A 69 -38.00 -9.55 -14.33
N ASP A 70 -38.18 -8.33 -13.80
CA ASP A 70 -39.49 -7.66 -13.72
C ASP A 70 -39.35 -6.15 -13.43
N ASP A 71 -40.24 -5.39 -14.06
CA ASP A 71 -40.34 -3.92 -14.11
C ASP A 71 -41.11 -3.33 -12.92
N ASN A 72 -41.04 -1.99 -12.73
CA ASN A 72 -42.14 -1.04 -12.48
C ASN A 72 -41.74 0.18 -11.60
N GLU A 73 -41.63 1.34 -12.25
CA GLU A 73 -42.08 2.69 -11.76
C GLU A 73 -43.63 2.74 -11.94
N PRO A 74 -44.46 3.62 -11.30
CA PRO A 74 -44.19 5.06 -11.27
C PRO A 74 -44.67 5.95 -10.08
N SER A 75 -43.95 7.07 -9.88
CA SER A 75 -44.40 8.48 -9.67
C SER A 75 -45.51 8.87 -8.67
N THR A 76 -45.28 9.95 -7.86
CA THR A 76 -46.13 11.18 -7.78
C THR A 76 -45.74 12.22 -6.69
N SER A 77 -45.56 13.46 -7.17
CA SER A 77 -45.77 14.83 -6.61
C SER A 77 -45.30 15.25 -5.19
N ALA A 78 -44.51 16.34 -5.13
CA ALA A 78 -44.95 17.70 -4.75
C ALA A 78 -43.83 18.55 -4.08
N ASP A 79 -43.64 19.74 -4.65
CA ASP A 79 -43.32 21.04 -4.05
C ASP A 79 -41.93 21.44 -3.44
N TYR A 80 -41.61 22.68 -3.86
CA TYR A 80 -40.72 23.78 -3.43
C TYR A 80 -39.17 23.71 -3.50
N PRO A 81 -38.52 24.82 -3.96
CA PRO A 81 -37.10 24.88 -4.29
C PRO A 81 -36.28 25.55 -3.18
N THR A 82 -35.84 24.77 -2.20
CA THR A 82 -34.74 25.13 -1.28
C THR A 82 -33.76 23.97 -1.07
N LYS A 83 -33.99 22.87 -1.79
CA LYS A 83 -33.32 21.58 -1.57
C LYS A 83 -31.91 21.54 -2.15
N SER A 84 -31.52 22.41 -3.09
CA SER A 84 -30.20 22.33 -3.75
C SER A 84 -29.01 22.46 -2.77
N LEU A 85 -29.02 23.48 -1.90
CA LEU A 85 -27.91 23.69 -0.97
C LEU A 85 -27.88 22.65 0.16
N ILE A 86 -29.06 22.31 0.72
CA ILE A 86 -29.16 21.30 1.78
C ILE A 86 -28.78 19.92 1.24
N THR A 87 -29.17 19.58 0.01
CA THR A 87 -28.81 18.30 -0.63
C THR A 87 -27.32 18.24 -0.95
N ASN A 88 -26.71 19.37 -1.33
CA ASN A 88 -25.26 19.43 -1.56
C ASN A 88 -24.46 19.33 -0.27
N LEU A 89 -24.91 19.98 0.81
CA LEU A 89 -24.29 19.85 2.14
C LEU A 89 -24.50 18.46 2.73
N ALA A 90 -25.70 17.88 2.56
CA ALA A 90 -25.99 16.51 2.96
C ALA A 90 -25.06 15.52 2.24
N ARG A 91 -24.87 15.67 0.93
CA ARG A 91 -23.96 14.81 0.15
C ARG A 91 -22.50 14.90 0.63
N ILE A 92 -22.03 16.07 1.07
CA ILE A 92 -20.68 16.25 1.64
C ILE A 92 -20.56 15.58 3.02
N LEU A 93 -21.63 15.58 3.81
CA LEU A 93 -21.68 14.94 5.13
C LEU A 93 -21.85 13.41 5.04
N ASP A 94 -22.62 12.93 4.06
CA ASP A 94 -22.95 11.50 3.87
C ASP A 94 -21.78 10.69 3.27
N SER A 95 -20.81 11.35 2.64
CA SER A 95 -19.54 10.73 2.22
C SER A 95 -18.61 10.29 3.37
N SER A 96 -19.08 10.31 4.63
CA SER A 96 -18.26 9.95 5.81
C SER A 96 -18.74 8.73 6.60
N SER A 97 -19.72 7.96 6.11
CA SER A 97 -20.17 6.72 6.77
C SER A 97 -20.47 5.61 5.75
N ASP A 98 -19.94 4.42 6.01
CA ASP A 98 -19.89 3.24 5.13
C ASP A 98 -21.26 2.72 4.65
N GLY A 99 -21.35 2.27 3.38
CA GLY A 99 -22.29 1.22 2.98
C GLY A 99 -22.88 1.30 1.56
N ASP A 100 -22.30 0.50 0.67
CA ASP A 100 -22.93 -0.14 -0.51
C ASP A 100 -23.24 0.72 -1.76
N ASN A 101 -22.28 0.76 -2.70
CA ASN A 101 -22.60 0.85 -4.13
C ASN A 101 -21.77 -0.19 -4.89
N SER A 102 -22.42 -1.29 -5.27
CA SER A 102 -21.89 -2.26 -6.22
C SER A 102 -21.89 -1.66 -7.63
N GLY A 103 -20.71 -1.28 -8.13
CA GLY A 103 -20.59 -0.91 -9.54
C GLY A 103 -19.24 -0.30 -9.91
N ASP A 104 -18.23 -1.15 -10.13
CA ASP A 104 -17.01 -0.84 -10.91
C ASP A 104 -16.52 0.63 -10.84
N GLU A 105 -16.32 1.15 -9.63
CA GLU A 105 -15.79 2.49 -9.45
C GLU A 105 -14.27 2.41 -9.47
N THR A 106 -13.68 2.81 -10.59
CA THR A 106 -12.25 3.10 -10.63
C THR A 106 -12.03 4.30 -9.73
N GLU A 107 -11.72 4.04 -8.45
CA GLU A 107 -11.29 5.07 -7.49
C GLU A 107 -10.30 6.01 -8.19
N PRO A 108 -10.55 7.34 -8.18
CA PRO A 108 -9.70 8.29 -8.89
C PRO A 108 -8.27 8.18 -8.34
N GLU A 109 -7.28 8.18 -9.24
CA GLU A 109 -5.87 7.95 -8.86
C GLU A 109 -5.40 8.92 -7.77
N ASP A 110 -5.94 10.13 -7.77
CA ASP A 110 -5.70 11.16 -6.76
C ASP A 110 -6.16 10.76 -5.35
N THR A 111 -7.29 10.05 -5.23
CA THR A 111 -7.80 9.54 -3.94
C THR A 111 -6.86 8.48 -3.38
N ILE A 112 -6.43 7.54 -4.22
CA ILE A 112 -5.49 6.47 -3.83
C ILE A 112 -4.16 7.08 -3.39
N LEU A 113 -3.64 8.05 -4.15
CA LEU A 113 -2.41 8.75 -3.83
C LEU A 113 -2.52 9.51 -2.49
N CYS A 114 -3.66 10.15 -2.21
CA CYS A 114 -3.93 10.78 -0.92
C CYS A 114 -3.94 9.77 0.23
N GLN A 115 -4.57 8.60 0.03
CA GLN A 115 -4.59 7.52 1.02
C GLN A 115 -3.18 7.02 1.33
N ILE A 116 -2.36 6.73 0.32
CA ILE A 116 -0.97 6.28 0.49
C ILE A 116 -0.15 7.33 1.25
N LYS A 117 -0.24 8.61 0.86
CA LYS A 117 0.43 9.71 1.57
C LYS A 117 0.00 9.79 3.03
N SER A 118 -1.30 9.67 3.30
CA SER A 118 -1.85 9.71 4.67
C SER A 118 -1.36 8.53 5.51
N GLN A 119 -1.36 7.32 4.95
CA GLN A 119 -0.85 6.12 5.62
C GLN A 119 0.64 6.25 5.93
N LEU A 120 1.46 6.69 4.96
CA LEU A 120 2.89 6.88 5.16
C LEU A 120 3.17 7.91 6.26
N LYS A 121 2.49 9.06 6.22
CA LYS A 121 2.59 10.09 7.27
C LYS A 121 2.20 9.54 8.64
N SER A 122 1.15 8.73 8.71
CA SER A 122 0.68 8.13 9.96
C SER A 122 1.64 7.06 10.49
N TYR A 123 2.20 6.23 9.59
CA TYR A 123 3.22 5.24 9.91
C TYR A 123 4.50 5.89 10.47
N LEU A 124 4.96 6.98 9.86
CA LEU A 124 6.16 7.69 10.32
C LEU A 124 5.98 8.33 11.70
N LYS A 125 4.74 8.69 12.08
CA LYS A 125 4.40 9.22 13.41
C LYS A 125 4.26 8.14 14.49
N GLU A 126 3.99 6.90 14.12
CA GLU A 126 3.88 5.80 15.08
C GLU A 126 5.17 5.63 15.88
N LYS A 127 5.05 5.11 17.10
CA LYS A 127 6.23 4.77 17.91
C LYS A 127 7.05 3.69 17.19
N ARG A 128 8.37 3.75 17.32
CA ARG A 128 9.24 2.65 16.88
C ARG A 128 9.04 1.44 17.79
N ILE A 129 9.07 0.26 17.19
CA ILE A 129 9.03 -1.00 17.95
C ILE A 129 10.42 -1.34 18.50
N SER A 130 10.48 -2.28 19.43
CA SER A 130 11.74 -2.79 19.98
C SER A 130 12.58 -3.45 18.88
N LEU A 131 13.91 -3.37 19.03
CA LEU A 131 14.84 -4.01 18.08
C LEU A 131 14.68 -5.54 18.02
N ASN A 132 14.17 -6.13 19.11
CA ASN A 132 13.96 -7.57 19.26
C ASN A 132 12.64 -8.06 18.65
N GLU A 133 11.75 -7.15 18.24
CA GLU A 133 10.47 -7.51 17.64
C GLU A 133 10.63 -7.78 16.13
N ASN A 134 9.79 -8.67 15.60
CA ASN A 134 9.77 -8.97 14.17
C ASN A 134 9.00 -7.87 13.42
N PRO A 135 9.64 -7.15 12.48
CA PRO A 135 8.96 -6.08 11.75
C PRO A 135 7.84 -6.58 10.84
N LEU A 136 7.95 -7.79 10.27
CA LEU A 136 6.91 -8.37 9.41
C LEU A 136 5.64 -8.70 10.22
N ASP A 137 5.78 -9.17 11.45
CA ASP A 137 4.63 -9.43 12.31
C ASP A 137 3.95 -8.13 12.76
N TRP A 138 4.74 -7.08 12.98
CA TRP A 138 4.17 -5.74 13.20
C TRP A 138 3.34 -5.26 12.01
N TRP A 139 3.86 -5.39 10.78
CA TRP A 139 3.11 -5.02 9.58
C TRP A 139 1.82 -5.83 9.40
N LYS A 140 1.85 -7.14 9.66
CA LYS A 140 0.64 -7.99 9.65
C LYS A 140 -0.41 -7.52 10.66
N SER A 141 0.02 -7.06 11.85
CA SER A 141 -0.90 -6.58 12.88
C SER A 141 -1.54 -5.22 12.58
N LYS A 142 -1.01 -4.45 11.62
CA LYS A 142 -1.44 -3.08 11.32
C LYS A 142 -2.23 -3.00 10.01
N ALA A 143 -3.46 -3.51 10.04
CA ALA A 143 -4.40 -3.47 8.91
C ALA A 143 -4.64 -2.06 8.33
N LYS A 144 -4.48 -1.01 9.14
CA LYS A 144 -4.63 0.40 8.72
C LYS A 144 -3.59 0.89 7.70
N PHE A 145 -2.54 0.11 7.43
CA PHE A 145 -1.51 0.43 6.46
C PHE A 145 -1.52 -0.56 5.28
N ASP A 146 -2.69 -1.03 4.86
CA ASP A 146 -2.89 -2.00 3.78
C ASP A 146 -2.08 -1.67 2.51
N LYS A 147 -2.05 -0.40 2.09
CA LYS A 147 -1.32 0.04 0.88
C LYS A 147 0.20 -0.03 1.02
N LEU A 148 0.72 0.00 2.24
CA LEU A 148 2.16 -0.09 2.53
C LEU A 148 2.60 -1.49 2.94
N THR A 149 1.70 -2.32 3.47
CA THR A 149 2.01 -3.66 3.97
C THR A 149 2.59 -4.56 2.88
N GLU A 150 2.06 -4.50 1.66
CA GLU A 150 2.59 -5.28 0.53
C GLU A 150 4.03 -4.87 0.21
N LEU A 151 4.29 -3.56 0.13
CA LEU A 151 5.63 -3.02 -0.12
C LEU A 151 6.60 -3.38 1.01
N ALA A 152 6.17 -3.23 2.27
CA ALA A 152 6.97 -3.59 3.43
C ALA A 152 7.33 -5.08 3.42
N ARG A 153 6.39 -5.96 3.07
CA ARG A 153 6.66 -7.38 2.92
C ARG A 153 7.72 -7.63 1.84
N MET A 154 7.67 -6.96 0.70
CA MET A 154 8.66 -7.14 -0.37
C MET A 154 10.07 -6.72 0.03
N TYR A 155 10.21 -5.59 0.73
CA TYR A 155 11.52 -5.03 1.08
C TYR A 155 12.12 -5.58 2.37
N LEU A 156 11.28 -6.06 3.30
CA LEU A 156 11.73 -6.62 4.59
C LEU A 156 11.82 -8.14 4.59
N SER A 157 11.20 -8.83 3.61
CA SER A 157 11.45 -10.24 3.43
C SER A 157 12.90 -10.45 3.01
N ALA A 158 13.48 -11.58 3.42
CA ALA A 158 14.79 -11.98 2.92
C ALA A 158 14.77 -11.90 1.38
N ARG A 159 15.76 -11.20 0.79
CA ARG A 159 15.99 -11.29 -0.64
C ARG A 159 16.07 -12.79 -0.97
N PRO A 160 15.45 -13.30 -2.05
CA PRO A 160 15.83 -14.60 -2.57
C PRO A 160 17.30 -14.46 -2.91
N ALA A 161 18.17 -14.87 -2.00
CA ALA A 161 19.56 -14.97 -2.29
C ALA A 161 19.61 -16.02 -3.39
N SER A 162 20.06 -15.63 -4.58
CA SER A 162 20.83 -16.56 -5.40
C SER A 162 22.06 -16.87 -4.56
N VAL A 163 21.91 -17.72 -3.56
CA VAL A 163 23.03 -18.24 -2.79
C VAL A 163 23.88 -18.93 -3.84
N PRO A 164 25.13 -18.49 -4.10
CA PRO A 164 26.06 -19.37 -4.78
C PRO A 164 26.13 -20.59 -3.88
N SER A 165 25.73 -21.75 -4.39
CA SER A 165 25.77 -23.06 -3.69
C SER A 165 27.13 -23.38 -3.06
N GLU A 166 28.15 -22.60 -3.41
CA GLU A 166 29.55 -22.63 -2.98
C GLU A 166 29.75 -22.46 -1.46
N GLN A 167 28.84 -21.81 -0.72
CA GLN A 167 28.95 -21.76 0.76
C GLN A 167 28.55 -23.07 1.45
N LEU A 168 27.75 -23.93 0.80
CA LEU A 168 27.45 -25.27 1.33
C LEU A 168 28.57 -26.29 1.03
N PHE A 169 29.50 -25.96 0.12
CA PHE A 169 30.52 -26.87 -0.37
C PHE A 169 31.94 -26.58 0.15
N SER A 170 32.11 -25.62 1.07
CA SER A 170 33.43 -25.34 1.67
C SER A 170 33.86 -26.40 2.71
N ALA A 171 32.98 -27.34 3.06
CA ALA A 171 33.27 -28.44 4.00
C ALA A 171 33.51 -29.80 3.32
N ALA A 172 33.31 -29.91 1.99
CA ALA A 172 33.43 -31.18 1.26
C ALA A 172 34.82 -31.39 0.60
N GLY A 173 35.76 -30.47 0.81
CA GLY A 173 37.11 -30.50 0.23
C GLY A 173 38.23 -30.96 1.17
N LEU A 174 37.92 -31.40 2.39
CA LEU A 174 38.87 -32.02 3.32
C LEU A 174 38.74 -33.54 3.24
N ILE A 175 39.22 -34.13 2.13
CA ILE A 175 39.59 -35.55 2.05
C ILE A 175 40.97 -35.66 1.45
#